data_AF-A0AB38AGL0-F1
#
_entry.id   AF-A0AB38AGL0-F1
#
_cell.length_a   1.000
_cell.length_b   1.000
_cell.length_c   1.000
_cell.angle_alpha   90.00
_cell.angle_beta   90.00
_cell.angle_gamma   90.00
#
_symmetry.space_group_name_H-M   'P 1'
#
loop_
_entity.id
_entity.type
_entity.pdbx_description
1 polymer ?
#
loop_
_entity_poly.entity_id
_entity_poly.type
_entity_poly.pdbx_seq_one_letter_code
_entity_poly.pdbx_strand_id
1 'polypeptide(L)'
;MDPILLAWLRAQLGTATDEQDLAARYARLGRARAVAAEVLAERRAKLLAEPLRMTVDGVVTIDQSNNLAGLERQITGLTGLVAPDDPAAGGASADLVTAPLLPSRRTR
;
A
#
# COMPACT_ATOMS: atom_id res chain seq x y z
N MET A 1 -14.15 -11.10 3.63
CA MET A 1 -13.38 -9.87 3.93
C MET A 1 -14.18 -8.68 3.44
N ASP A 2 -14.04 -7.50 4.05
CA ASP A 2 -14.73 -6.28 3.59
C ASP A 2 -14.27 -5.92 2.16
N PRO A 3 -15.19 -5.67 1.20
CA PRO A 3 -14.84 -5.28 -0.17
C PRO A 3 -13.95 -4.03 -0.26
N ILE A 4 -14.05 -3.07 0.66
CA ILE A 4 -13.18 -1.88 0.66
C ILE A 4 -11.73 -2.28 0.98
N LEU A 5 -11.53 -3.12 1.99
CA LEU A 5 -10.21 -3.66 2.34
C LEU A 5 -9.63 -4.52 1.21
N LEU A 6 -10.46 -5.36 0.58
CA LEU A 6 -10.04 -6.17 -0.55
C LEU A 6 -9.59 -5.32 -1.74
N ALA A 7 -10.33 -4.27 -2.08
CA ALA A 7 -9.96 -3.36 -3.16
C ALA A 7 -8.64 -2.65 -2.87
N TRP A 8 -8.44 -2.19 -1.62
CA TRP A 8 -7.18 -1.58 -1.20
C TRP A 8 -6.01 -2.56 -1.28
N LEU A 9 -6.18 -3.80 -0.80
CA LEU A 9 -5.17 -4.85 -0.89
C LEU A 9 -4.82 -5.19 -2.34
N ARG A 10 -5.82 -5.30 -3.22
CA ARG A 10 -5.61 -5.53 -4.66
C ARG A 10 -4.88 -4.37 -5.33
N ALA A 11 -5.09 -3.13 -4.91
CA ALA A 11 -4.36 -1.98 -5.42
C ALA A 11 -2.85 -2.04 -5.07
N GLN A 12 -2.48 -2.63 -3.94
CA GLN A 12 -1.08 -2.80 -3.55
C GLN A 12 -0.46 -4.08 -4.11
N LEU A 13 -1.19 -5.19 -4.11
CA LEU A 13 -0.62 -6.52 -4.38
C LEU A 13 -0.87 -7.01 -5.81
N GLY A 14 -1.75 -6.33 -6.56
CA GLY A 14 -2.26 -6.78 -7.85
C GLY A 14 -3.46 -7.73 -7.70
N THR A 15 -4.23 -7.85 -8.77
CA THR A 15 -5.47 -8.65 -8.85
C THR A 15 -5.24 -10.16 -8.86
N ALA A 16 -4.01 -10.61 -9.10
CA ALA A 16 -3.64 -12.03 -9.16
C ALA A 16 -3.53 -12.69 -7.76
N THR A 17 -3.58 -11.91 -6.68
CA THR A 17 -3.48 -12.44 -5.31
C THR A 17 -4.81 -13.10 -4.90
N ASP A 18 -4.73 -14.32 -4.36
CA ASP A 18 -5.91 -15.07 -3.93
C ASP A 18 -6.61 -14.38 -2.75
N GLU A 19 -7.92 -14.20 -2.89
CA GLU A 19 -8.76 -13.58 -1.88
C GLU A 19 -8.89 -14.42 -0.61
N GLN A 20 -8.86 -15.75 -0.72
CA GLN A 20 -8.94 -16.63 0.45
C GLN A 20 -7.68 -16.53 1.31
N ASP A 21 -6.51 -16.51 0.68
CA ASP A 21 -5.23 -16.28 1.37
C ASP A 21 -5.20 -14.91 2.06
N LEU A 22 -5.64 -13.85 1.36
CA LEU A 22 -5.72 -12.51 1.95
C LEU A 22 -6.66 -12.46 3.15
N ALA A 23 -7.82 -13.12 3.07
CA ALA A 23 -8.78 -13.18 4.17
C ALA A 23 -8.21 -13.94 5.38
N ALA A 24 -7.50 -15.05 5.17
CA ALA A 24 -6.86 -15.82 6.23
C ALA A 24 -5.75 -15.02 6.93
N ARG A 25 -4.89 -14.35 6.16
CA ARG A 25 -3.84 -13.46 6.70
C ARG A 25 -4.43 -12.28 7.45
N TYR A 26 -5.50 -11.68 6.92
CA TYR A 26 -6.20 -10.59 7.59
C TYR A 26 -6.80 -11.04 8.92
N ALA A 27 -7.41 -12.23 8.98
CA ALA A 27 -7.92 -12.79 10.22
C ALA A 27 -6.82 -12.99 11.29
N ARG A 28 -5.58 -13.29 10.87
CA ARG A 28 -4.43 -13.45 11.78
C ARG A 28 -3.79 -12.13 12.21
N LEU A 29 -3.58 -11.21 11.26
CA LEU A 29 -2.82 -9.97 11.48
C LEU A 29 -3.70 -8.81 11.97
N GLY A 30 -5.00 -8.84 11.65
CA GLY A 30 -5.98 -7.83 12.05
C GLY A 30 -5.79 -6.45 11.43
N ARG A 31 -4.82 -6.26 10.52
CA ARG A 31 -4.60 -5.01 9.78
C ARG A 31 -4.26 -5.25 8.31
N ALA A 32 -4.92 -4.55 7.40
CA ALA A 32 -4.70 -4.66 5.95
C ALA A 32 -3.29 -4.21 5.56
N ARG A 33 -2.78 -3.14 6.19
CA ARG A 33 -1.40 -2.68 5.98
C ARG A 33 -0.37 -3.75 6.39
N ALA A 34 -0.62 -4.48 7.48
CA ALA A 34 0.25 -5.57 7.90
C ALA A 34 0.22 -6.75 6.91
N VAL A 35 -0.97 -7.10 6.40
CA VAL A 35 -1.14 -8.14 5.36
C VAL A 35 -0.35 -7.78 4.11
N ALA A 36 -0.50 -6.55 3.61
CA ALA A 36 0.21 -6.12 2.41
C ALA A 36 1.73 -6.09 2.61
N ALA A 37 2.21 -5.64 3.78
CA ALA A 37 3.63 -5.70 4.13
C ALA A 37 4.17 -7.13 4.14
N GLU A 38 3.43 -8.08 4.72
CA GLU A 38 3.82 -9.49 4.79
C GLU A 38 3.92 -10.11 3.39
N VAL A 39 2.91 -9.93 2.54
CA VAL A 39 2.92 -10.49 1.17
C VAL A 39 4.04 -9.89 0.33
N LEU A 40 4.30 -8.59 0.43
CA LEU A 40 5.42 -7.96 -0.28
C LEU A 40 6.78 -8.45 0.23
N ALA A 41 6.92 -8.65 1.55
CA ALA A 41 8.13 -9.21 2.14
C ALA A 41 8.38 -10.65 1.68
N GLU A 42 7.35 -11.48 1.57
CA GLU A 42 7.45 -12.83 1.02
C GLU A 42 7.87 -12.83 -0.45
N ARG A 43 7.30 -11.93 -1.27
CA ARG A 43 7.70 -11.78 -2.67
C ARG A 43 9.16 -11.37 -2.80
N ARG A 44 9.63 -10.44 -1.94
CA ARG A 44 11.04 -10.05 -1.86
C ARG A 44 11.93 -11.23 -1.48
N ALA A 45 11.55 -11.98 -0.44
CA ALA A 45 12.31 -13.15 0.01
C ALA A 45 12.40 -14.23 -1.08
N LYS A 46 11.31 -14.48 -1.81
CA LYS A 46 11.28 -15.39 -2.95
C LYS A 46 12.23 -14.92 -4.06
N LEU A 47 12.20 -13.63 -4.39
CA LEU A 47 13.07 -13.08 -5.43
C LEU A 47 14.56 -13.15 -5.06
N LEU A 48 14.88 -12.98 -3.77
CA LEU A 48 16.25 -13.12 -3.26
C LEU A 48 16.74 -14.58 -3.22
N ALA A 49 15.82 -15.55 -3.18
CA ALA A 49 16.17 -16.96 -3.28
C ALA A 49 16.46 -17.40 -4.73
N GLU A 50 16.01 -16.62 -5.72
CA GLU A 50 16.26 -16.86 -7.15
C GLU A 50 17.52 -16.08 -7.61
N PRO A 51 18.25 -16.57 -8.64
CA PRO A 51 19.33 -15.80 -9.24
C PRO A 51 18.80 -14.51 -9.87
N LEU A 52 19.23 -13.36 -9.35
CA LEU A 52 18.77 -12.05 -9.83
C LEU A 52 19.13 -11.78 -11.30
N ARG A 53 20.17 -12.43 -11.83
CA ARG A 53 20.55 -12.35 -13.23
C ARG A 53 20.91 -13.74 -13.74
N MET A 54 20.27 -14.16 -14.82
CA MET A 54 20.54 -15.41 -15.51
C MET A 54 20.69 -15.13 -17.00
N THR A 55 21.86 -15.46 -17.54
CA THR A 55 22.15 -15.38 -18.97
C THR A 55 22.26 -16.80 -19.51
N VAL A 56 21.39 -17.17 -20.44
CA VAL A 56 21.50 -18.40 -21.21
C VAL A 56 22.07 -18.02 -22.57
N ASP A 57 23.29 -18.49 -22.87
CA ASP A 57 24.01 -18.14 -24.09
C ASP A 57 23.16 -18.41 -25.33
N GLY A 58 22.93 -17.35 -26.12
CA GLY A 58 22.23 -17.37 -27.40
C GLY A 58 20.71 -17.26 -27.37
N VAL A 59 20.05 -17.26 -26.20
CA VAL A 59 18.58 -17.38 -26.13
C VAL A 59 17.90 -16.31 -25.29
N VAL A 60 18.26 -16.14 -24.00
CA VAL A 60 17.56 -15.19 -23.11
C VAL A 60 18.50 -14.66 -22.03
N THR A 61 18.41 -13.34 -21.77
CA THR A 61 18.90 -12.73 -20.54
C THR A 61 17.70 -12.33 -19.68
N ILE A 62 17.65 -12.83 -18.45
CA ILE A 62 16.68 -12.42 -17.42
C ILE A 62 17.44 -11.60 -16.38
N ASP A 63 16.97 -10.38 -16.11
CA ASP A 63 17.46 -9.51 -15.05
C ASP A 63 16.30 -9.05 -14.18
N GLN A 64 16.32 -9.45 -12.91
CA GLN A 64 15.31 -9.17 -11.91
C GLN A 64 15.74 -8.07 -10.92
N SER A 65 16.93 -7.48 -11.08
CA SER A 65 17.48 -6.49 -10.14
C SER A 65 16.57 -5.26 -9.99
N ASN A 66 16.00 -4.79 -11.10
CA ASN A 66 15.05 -3.68 -11.10
C ASN A 66 13.71 -4.05 -10.44
N ASN A 67 13.30 -5.32 -10.51
CA ASN A 67 12.09 -5.80 -9.84
C ASN A 67 12.28 -5.80 -8.32
N LEU A 68 13.46 -6.24 -7.85
CA LEU A 68 13.82 -6.18 -6.44
C LEU A 68 13.77 -4.73 -5.92
N ALA A 69 14.43 -3.80 -6.63
CA ALA A 69 14.40 -2.38 -6.27
C ALA A 69 12.99 -1.76 -6.33
N GLY A 70 12.11 -2.27 -7.22
CA GLY A 70 10.70 -1.90 -7.25
C GLY A 70 9.95 -2.35 -6.00
N LEU A 71 10.10 -3.62 -5.61
CA LEU A 71 9.47 -4.19 -4.40
C LEU A 71 9.95 -3.49 -3.13
N GLU A 72 11.25 -3.19 -3.02
CA GLU A 72 11.79 -2.50 -1.85
C GLU A 72 11.22 -1.08 -1.72
N ARG A 73 11.13 -0.32 -2.82
CA ARG A 73 10.48 0.99 -2.82
C ARG A 73 9.01 0.90 -2.46
N GLN A 74 8.30 -0.12 -2.94
CA GLN A 74 6.90 -0.34 -2.61
C GLN A 74 6.71 -0.62 -1.12
N ILE A 75 7.53 -1.49 -0.53
CA ILE A 75 7.52 -1.79 0.91
C ILE A 75 7.78 -0.52 1.73
N THR A 76 8.75 0.30 1.34
CA THR A 76 9.01 1.58 2.01
C THR A 76 7.82 2.53 1.89
N GLY A 77 7.25 2.68 0.69
CA GLY A 77 6.11 3.57 0.43
C GLY A 77 4.83 3.16 1.16
N LEU A 78 4.66 1.86 1.42
CA LEU A 78 3.50 1.31 2.13
C LEU A 78 3.34 1.88 3.55
N THR A 79 4.42 2.31 4.20
CA THR A 79 4.37 2.93 5.53
C THR A 79 3.66 4.28 5.54
N GLY A 80 3.64 5.01 4.41
CA GLY A 80 2.99 6.30 4.27
C GLY A 80 1.54 6.24 3.78
N LEU A 81 1.03 5.04 3.47
CA LEU A 81 -0.35 4.87 3.01
C LEU A 81 -1.29 4.64 4.20
N VAL A 82 -2.45 5.30 4.14
CA VAL A 82 -3.54 5.07 5.08
C VAL A 82 -4.37 3.91 4.56
N ALA A 83 -4.44 2.82 5.34
CA ALA A 83 -5.35 1.73 5.05
C ALA A 83 -6.77 2.06 5.55
N PRO A 84 -7.83 1.48 4.96
CA PRO A 84 -9.21 1.78 5.35
C PRO A 84 -9.55 1.39 6.80
N ASP A 85 -8.79 0.45 7.38
CA ASP A 85 -8.89 -0.03 8.76
C ASP A 85 -7.87 0.62 9.71
N ASP A 86 -7.03 1.54 9.21
CA ASP A 86 -6.16 2.30 10.10
C ASP A 86 -7.03 3.17 11.01
N PRO A 87 -6.76 3.19 12.33
CA PRO A 87 -7.47 4.10 13.21
C PRO A 87 -7.23 5.50 12.67
N ALA A 88 -8.31 6.25 12.43
CA ALA A 88 -8.22 7.65 12.03
C ALA A 88 -7.21 8.31 12.97
N ALA A 89 -6.04 8.68 12.42
CA ALA A 89 -4.99 9.34 13.18
C ALA A 89 -5.69 10.49 13.93
N GLY A 90 -5.68 10.39 15.26
CA GLY A 90 -6.72 10.92 16.13
C GLY A 90 -7.28 12.24 15.65
N GLY A 91 -8.62 12.32 15.60
CA GLY A 91 -9.37 13.47 15.12
C GLY A 91 -8.71 14.80 15.50
N ALA A 92 -7.89 15.32 14.60
CA ALA A 92 -7.88 16.73 14.34
C ALA A 92 -9.26 16.96 13.75
N SER A 93 -10.25 17.18 14.62
CA SER A 93 -11.43 17.94 14.26
C SER A 93 -10.89 19.09 13.43
N ALA A 94 -11.12 19.05 12.12
CA ALA A 94 -10.77 20.16 11.26
C ALA A 94 -11.52 21.33 11.89
N ASP A 95 -10.81 22.19 12.59
CA ASP A 95 -11.41 23.32 13.28
C ASP A 95 -11.86 24.25 12.16
N LEU A 96 -13.12 24.09 11.76
CA LEU A 96 -13.71 24.83 10.66
C LEU A 96 -13.95 26.25 11.18
N VAL A 97 -12.90 27.08 11.07
CA VAL A 97 -12.96 28.48 11.45
C VAL A 97 -13.92 29.20 10.50
N THR A 98 -15.08 29.59 11.02
CA THR A 98 -16.06 30.40 10.31
C THR A 98 -15.86 31.87 10.67
N ALA A 99 -15.48 32.70 9.69
CA ALA A 99 -15.38 34.15 9.86
C ALA A 99 -16.66 34.83 9.33
N PRO A 100 -17.42 35.57 10.15
CA PRO A 100 -18.57 36.32 9.67
C PRO A 100 -18.11 37.52 8.83
N LEU A 101 -18.64 37.65 7.61
CA LEU A 101 -18.41 38.81 6.76
C LEU A 101 -19.31 39.97 7.21
N LEU A 102 -18.71 41.09 7.60
CA LEU A 102 -19.44 42.32 7.95
C LEU A 102 -19.59 43.23 6.72
N PRO A 103 -20.76 43.87 6.53
CA PRO A 103 -20.98 44.81 5.43
C PRO A 103 -20.14 46.08 5.61
N SER A 104 -19.53 46.56 4.52
CA SER A 104 -18.76 47.80 4.52
C SER A 104 -19.69 49.02 4.60
N ARG A 105 -19.56 49.82 5.67
CA ARG A 105 -20.26 51.10 5.77
C ARG A 105 -19.55 52.13 4.90
N ARG A 106 -20.20 52.56 3.81
CA ARG A 106 -19.83 53.79 3.10
C ARG A 106 -20.23 54.99 3.97
N THR A 107 -19.24 55.68 4.53
CA THR A 107 -19.42 57.03 5.07
C THR A 107 -19.66 57.99 3.92
N ARG A 108 -20.72 58.79 4.05
CA ARG A 108 -21.15 59.80 3.07
C ARG A 108 -20.51 61.15 3.41
#